data_AF-W1Y4G5-F1
#
_entry.id   AF-W1Y4G5-F1
#
_cell.length_a   1.000
_cell.length_b   1.000
_cell.length_c   1.000
_cell.angle_alpha   90.00
_cell.angle_beta   90.00
_cell.angle_gamma   90.00
#
_symmetry.space_group_name_H-M   'P 1'
#
loop_
_entity.id
_entity.type
_entity.pdbx_description
1 polymer ?
#
loop_
_entity_poly.entity_id
_entity_poly.type
_entity_poly.pdbx_seq_one_letter_code
_entity_poly.pdbx_strand_id
1 'polypeptide(L)' 'KDVVVTTDIIVGFPGETEEDFQATLQLLKDVRYDMAYTFIYSKRSGTPAATMDDQVPEEVKRVRLQTLMDV' A
#
# COMPACT_ATOMS: atom_id res chain seq x y z
N LYS A 1 7.50 17.32 -24.73
CA LYS A 1 6.25 16.91 -24.06
C LYS A 1 6.66 16.32 -22.72
N ASP A 2 6.03 16.77 -21.64
CA ASP A 2 6.25 16.18 -20.32
C ASP A 2 5.58 14.81 -20.24
N VAL A 3 6.16 13.92 -19.43
CA VAL A 3 5.64 12.59 -19.16
C VAL A 3 4.94 12.63 -17.81
N VAL A 4 3.74 12.06 -17.76
CA VAL A 4 2.97 11.90 -16.52
C VAL A 4 3.09 10.45 -16.06
N VAL A 5 3.45 10.25 -14.80
CA VAL A 5 3.61 8.94 -14.18
C VAL A 5 2.64 8.82 -13.00
N THR A 6 1.79 7.81 -13.09
CA THR A 6 0.79 7.51 -12.05
C THR A 6 0.99 6.10 -11.52
N THR A 7 0.51 5.83 -10.31
CA THR A 7 0.61 4.50 -9.71
C THR A 7 -0.62 4.16 -8.85
N ASP A 8 -0.79 2.86 -8.58
CA ASP A 8 -1.79 2.31 -7.67
C ASP A 8 -1.05 1.55 -6.56
N ILE A 9 -1.40 1.83 -5.31
CA ILE A 9 -0.73 1.28 -4.12
C ILE A 9 -1.77 0.62 -3.23
N ILE A 10 -1.48 -0.60 -2.78
CA ILE A 10 -2.29 -1.33 -1.81
C ILE A 10 -1.46 -1.49 -0.54
N VAL A 11 -2.03 -1.16 0.62
CA VAL A 11 -1.42 -1.40 1.94
C VAL A 11 -2.13 -2.47 2.74
N GLY A 12 -1.40 -3.10 3.65
CA GLY A 12 -1.89 -4.16 4.51
C GLY A 12 -1.99 -5.49 3.80
N PHE A 13 -1.17 -5.71 2.77
CA PHE A 13 -1.05 -7.01 2.12
C PHE A 13 -0.57 -8.06 3.13
N PRO A 14 -1.00 -9.34 3.04
CA PRO A 14 -0.56 -10.34 4.00
C PRO A 14 0.96 -10.49 4.01
N GLY A 15 1.57 -10.38 5.19
CA GLY A 15 3.02 -10.39 5.40
C GLY A 15 3.68 -9.01 5.38
N GLU A 16 2.97 -7.92 5.07
CA GLU A 16 3.54 -6.57 5.02
C GLU A 16 4.03 -6.11 6.40
N THR A 17 5.35 -5.98 6.55
CA THR A 17 5.97 -5.53 7.81
C THR A 17 5.95 -4.00 7.93
N GLU A 18 6.42 -3.49 9.07
CA GLU A 18 6.59 -2.05 9.22
C GLU A 18 7.73 -1.50 8.36
N GLU A 19 8.82 -2.26 8.21
CA GLU A 19 9.92 -1.89 7.33
C GLU A 19 9.47 -1.78 5.86
N ASP A 20 8.63 -2.71 5.39
CA ASP A 20 8.07 -2.67 4.02
C ASP A 20 7.19 -1.44 3.81
N PHE A 21 6.38 -1.09 4.82
CA PHE A 21 5.54 0.10 4.76
C PHE A 21 6.38 1.39 4.73
N GLN A 22 7.40 1.51 5.58
CA GLN A 22 8.31 2.65 5.57
C GLN A 22 9.08 2.77 4.25
N ALA A 23 9.50 1.65 3.66
CA ALA A 23 10.12 1.64 2.33
C ALA A 23 9.16 2.15 1.24
N THR A 24 7.86 1.81 1.34
CA THR A 24 6.83 2.33 0.42
C THR A 24 6.65 3.85 0.56
N LEU A 25 6.65 4.39 1.79
CA LEU A 25 6.61 5.83 2.03
C LEU A 25 7.86 6.54 1.46
N GLN A 26 9.02 5.92 1.59
CA GLN A 26 10.26 6.46 1.02
C GLN A 26 10.22 6.48 -0.51
N LEU A 27 9.72 5.40 -1.14
CA LEU A 27 9.56 5.31 -2.59
C LEU A 27 8.69 6.45 -3.14
N LEU A 28 7.59 6.79 -2.47
CA LEU A 28 6.72 7.89 -2.89
C LEU A 28 7.44 9.24 -2.89
N LYS A 29 8.27 9.49 -1.88
CA LYS A 29 9.06 10.73 -1.75
C LYS A 29 10.17 10.82 -2.79
N ASP A 30 10.75 9.69 -3.15
CA ASP A 30 11.86 9.61 -4.10
C ASP A 30 11.36 9.75 -5.55
N VAL A 31 10.29 9.02 -5.90
CA VAL A 31 9.78 9.00 -7.28
C VAL A 31 8.92 10.22 -7.59
N ARG A 32 8.15 10.72 -6.61
CA ARG A 32 7.25 11.87 -6.76
C ARG A 32 6.29 11.72 -7.93
N TYR A 33 5.51 10.63 -7.91
CA TYR A 33 4.46 10.39 -8.88
C TYR A 33 3.52 11.59 -9.00
N ASP A 34 3.04 11.88 -10.21
CA ASP A 34 2.06 12.94 -10.44
C ASP A 34 0.72 12.62 -9.76
N MET A 35 0.41 11.34 -9.61
CA MET A 35 -0.77 10.85 -8.89
C MET A 35 -0.57 9.43 -8.38
N ALA A 36 -1.05 9.15 -7.17
CA ALA A 36 -1.12 7.81 -6.61
C ALA A 36 -2.53 7.50 -6.09
N TYR A 37 -3.10 6.37 -6.50
CA TYR A 37 -4.34 5.85 -5.92
C TYR A 37 -3.99 4.84 -4.82
N THR A 38 -4.55 5.04 -3.63
CA THR A 38 -4.22 4.22 -2.46
C THR A 38 -5.42 3.42 -1.98
N PHE A 39 -5.20 2.15 -1.66
CA PHE A 39 -6.24 1.21 -1.24
C PHE A 39 -5.78 0.37 -0.04
N ILE A 40 -6.74 -0.08 0.76
CA ILE A 40 -6.49 -1.13 1.76
C ILE A 40 -6.67 -2.50 1.10
N TYR A 41 -5.77 -3.43 1.39
CA TYR A 41 -5.91 -4.81 0.98
C TYR A 41 -7.20 -5.41 1.55
N SER A 42 -8.07 -5.84 0.63
CA SER A 42 -9.31 -6.55 0.92
C SER A 42 -9.20 -8.00 0.48
N LYS A 43 -9.47 -8.92 1.40
CA LYS A 43 -9.45 -10.35 1.16
C LYS A 43 -10.51 -10.74 0.14
N ARG A 44 -10.10 -11.36 -0.97
CA ARG A 44 -11.02 -11.85 -2.02
C ARG A 44 -10.94 -13.37 -2.11
N SER A 45 -12.08 -14.05 -2.05
CA SER A 45 -12.12 -15.51 -2.15
C SER A 45 -11.49 -16.01 -3.46
N GLY A 46 -10.74 -17.11 -3.36
CA GLY A 46 -10.08 -17.73 -4.52
C GLY A 46 -8.70 -17.13 -4.89
N THR A 47 -8.21 -16.11 -4.19
CA THR A 47 -6.84 -15.61 -4.40
C THR A 47 -5.85 -16.30 -3.47
N PRO A 48 -4.56 -16.44 -3.86
CA PRO A 48 -3.53 -16.97 -2.97
C PRO A 48 -3.36 -16.13 -1.69
N ALA A 49 -3.49 -14.80 -1.81
CA ALA A 49 -3.40 -13.88 -0.68
C ALA A 49 -4.51 -14.09 0.36
N ALA A 50 -5.65 -14.68 -0.04
CA ALA A 50 -6.72 -14.99 0.90
C ALA A 50 -6.39 -16.18 1.83
N THR A 51 -5.45 -17.04 1.46
CA THR A 51 -5.05 -18.19 2.29
C THR A 51 -3.73 -18.00 3.01
N MET A 52 -3.10 -16.83 2.90
CA MET A 52 -1.88 -16.50 3.65
C MET A 52 -2.20 -16.29 5.14
N ASP A 53 -1.36 -16.78 6.02
CA ASP A 53 -1.58 -16.71 7.48
C ASP A 53 -1.33 -15.30 8.04
N ASP A 54 -0.36 -14.57 7.47
CA ASP A 54 0.12 -13.27 7.95
C ASP A 54 -0.78 -12.09 7.57
N GLN A 55 -2.10 -12.24 7.76
CA GLN A 55 -3.04 -11.15 7.48
C GLN A 55 -2.80 -9.97 8.42
N VAL A 56 -2.61 -8.78 7.85
CA VAL A 56 -2.45 -7.54 8.63
C VAL A 56 -3.79 -7.17 9.29
N PRO A 57 -3.82 -6.75 10.58
CA PRO A 57 -5.03 -6.28 11.23
C PRO A 57 -5.63 -5.04 10.56
N GLU A 58 -6.96 -4.97 10.47
CA GLU A 58 -7.69 -3.88 9.81
C GLU A 58 -7.33 -2.49 10.34
N GLU A 59 -7.11 -2.35 11.65
CA GLU A 59 -6.69 -1.09 12.27
C GLU A 59 -5.34 -0.61 11.72
N VAL A 60 -4.36 -1.51 11.60
CA VAL A 60 -3.04 -1.22 11.03
C VAL A 60 -3.18 -0.76 9.57
N LYS A 61 -4.03 -1.43 8.78
CA LYS A 61 -4.25 -1.03 7.37
C LYS A 61 -4.83 0.38 7.25
N ARG A 62 -5.76 0.74 8.15
CA ARG A 62 -6.36 2.09 8.17
C ARG A 62 -5.35 3.17 8.55
N VAL A 63 -4.53 2.90 9.56
CA VAL A 63 -3.44 3.81 9.94
C VAL A 63 -2.49 4.01 8.76
N ARG A 64 -2.06 2.92 8.12
CA ARG A 64 -1.17 2.96 6.95
C ARG A 64 -1.77 3.74 5.77
N LEU A 65 -3.05 3.52 5.47
CA LEU A 65 -3.75 4.27 4.42
C LEU A 65 -3.77 5.77 4.73
N GLN A 66 -4.12 6.16 5.96
CA GLN A 66 -4.13 7.56 6.37
C GLN A 66 -2.74 8.18 6.24
N THR A 67 -1.70 7.51 6.76
CA THR A 67 -0.33 7.98 6.63
C THR A 67 0.11 8.15 5.17
N LEU A 68 -0.30 7.25 4.28
CA LEU A 68 -0.03 7.38 2.83
C LEU A 68 -0.70 8.59 2.19
N MET A 69 -1.91 8.94 2.62
CA MET A 69 -2.64 10.09 2.08
C MET A 69 -2.06 11.43 2.54
N ASP A 70 -1.25 11.42 3.59
CA ASP A 70 -0.60 12.59 4.17
C ASP A 70 0.85 12.82 3.66
N VAL A 71 1.33 11.96 2.74
CA VAL A 71 2.67 12.04 2.12
C VAL A 71 2.65 12.89 0.86
#